data_AF-W4HB78-F1
#
_entry.id   AF-W4HB78-F1
#
_cell.length_a   1.000
_cell.length_b   1.000
_cell.length_c   1.000
_cell.angle_alpha   90.00
_cell.angle_beta   90.00
_cell.angle_gamma   90.00
#
_symmetry.space_group_name_H-M   'P 1'
#
loop_
_entity.id
_entity.type
_entity.pdbx_description
1 polymer ?
#
loop_
_entity_poly.entity_id
_entity_poly.type
_entity_poly.pdbx_seq_one_letter_code
_entity_poly.pdbx_strand_id
1 'polypeptide(L)'
;MSDYKVSAALDVPRRTLRNWMSQRHEILAYDGNLKNMKLEPGGRYEVFPDPPGLIEFINRVRDNERALTTTHLDLSIKANQREWLNNYLATKQESTSYDSLLRLLQHFCDRHGFSRQRPTKNKVKQADIAEVQSDFAAEFHREYIAYGKECVYNVDETGILYDMPRWSRLCLQAISFRLCGRQLRYVP
;
A
#
# COMPACT_ATOMS: atom_id res chain seq x y z
N MET A 1 -25.19 5.00 36.25
CA MET A 1 -25.70 6.25 35.65
C MET A 1 -26.68 5.85 34.54
N SER A 2 -27.88 6.45 34.46
CA SER A 2 -28.87 6.07 33.44
C SER A 2 -28.46 6.55 32.04
N ASP A 3 -28.74 5.77 30.99
CA ASP A 3 -28.48 6.13 29.57
C ASP A 3 -28.91 7.57 29.21
N TYR A 4 -29.99 8.05 29.82
CA TYR A 4 -30.50 9.40 29.59
C TYR A 4 -29.52 10.49 30.04
N LYS A 5 -28.96 10.34 31.24
CA LYS A 5 -27.98 11.29 31.81
C LYS A 5 -26.67 11.26 31.01
N VAL A 6 -26.25 10.07 30.56
CA VAL A 6 -25.04 9.91 29.73
C VAL A 6 -25.23 10.51 28.35
N SER A 7 -26.39 10.28 27.72
CA SER A 7 -26.76 10.84 26.42
C SER A 7 -26.78 12.37 26.43
N ALA A 8 -27.40 12.97 27.46
CA ALA A 8 -27.45 14.42 27.61
C ALA A 8 -26.07 15.04 27.91
N ALA A 9 -25.22 14.36 28.68
CA ALA A 9 -23.89 14.85 29.02
C ALA A 9 -22.90 14.77 27.86
N LEU A 10 -23.02 13.74 27.00
CA LEU A 10 -22.10 13.51 25.88
C LEU A 10 -22.62 14.05 24.53
N ASP A 11 -23.86 14.54 24.49
CA ASP A 11 -24.57 14.92 23.26
C ASP A 11 -24.59 13.81 22.19
N VAL A 12 -24.72 12.55 22.65
CA VAL A 12 -24.75 11.36 21.79
C VAL A 12 -26.14 10.73 21.85
N PRO A 13 -26.78 10.39 20.71
CA PRO A 13 -28.07 9.71 20.71
C PRO A 13 -28.04 8.41 21.51
N ARG A 14 -29.08 8.18 22.32
CA ARG A 14 -29.20 6.99 23.18
C ARG A 14 -29.04 5.67 22.43
N ARG A 15 -29.49 5.61 21.17
CA ARG A 15 -29.33 4.42 20.31
C ARG A 15 -27.86 4.09 20.08
N THR A 16 -27.03 5.11 19.85
CA THR A 16 -25.59 4.96 19.65
C THR A 16 -24.91 4.44 20.91
N LEU A 17 -25.25 4.99 22.08
CA LEU A 17 -24.72 4.52 23.37
C LEU A 17 -25.04 3.04 23.62
N ARG A 18 -26.28 2.61 23.32
CA ARG A 18 -26.69 1.20 23.46
C ARG A 18 -25.95 0.28 22.48
N ASN A 19 -25.75 0.74 21.24
CA ASN A 19 -24.97 -0.02 20.26
C ASN A 19 -23.51 -0.19 20.71
N TRP A 20 -22.88 0.87 21.22
CA TRP A 20 -21.53 0.78 21.78
C TRP A 20 -21.46 -0.15 23.00
N MET A 21 -22.46 -0.08 23.88
CA MET A 21 -22.54 -0.98 25.05
C MET A 21 -22.74 -2.44 24.65
N SER A 22 -23.50 -2.70 23.57
CA SER A 22 -23.68 -4.02 22.97
C SER A 22 -22.37 -4.58 22.42
N GLN A 23 -21.61 -3.75 21.69
CA GLN A 23 -20.33 -4.12 21.07
C GLN A 23 -19.11 -3.84 21.96
N ARG A 24 -19.32 -3.58 23.25
CA ARG A 24 -18.26 -3.05 24.14
C ARG A 24 -17.01 -3.91 24.17
N HIS A 25 -17.19 -5.23 24.15
CA HIS A 25 -16.10 -6.19 24.25
C HIS A 25 -15.26 -6.18 22.97
N GLU A 26 -15.90 -6.10 21.81
CA GLU A 26 -15.21 -5.98 20.51
C GLU A 26 -14.49 -4.65 20.39
N ILE A 27 -15.11 -3.54 20.83
CA ILE A 27 -14.50 -2.20 20.81
C ILE A 27 -13.26 -2.14 21.71
N LEU A 28 -13.33 -2.69 22.92
CA LEU A 28 -12.23 -2.66 23.87
C LEU A 28 -11.11 -3.66 23.53
N ALA A 29 -11.43 -4.73 22.80
CA ALA A 29 -10.46 -5.74 22.35
C ALA A 29 -9.81 -5.41 21.00
N TYR A 30 -10.21 -4.33 20.33
CA TYR A 30 -9.68 -3.96 19.01
C TYR A 30 -8.23 -3.50 19.09
N ASP A 31 -7.33 -4.20 18.38
CA ASP A 31 -5.88 -3.93 18.30
C ASP A 31 -5.46 -3.38 16.92
N GLY A 32 -6.42 -3.11 16.03
CA GLY A 32 -6.19 -2.62 14.69
C GLY A 32 -5.95 -1.11 14.59
N ASN A 33 -6.01 -0.58 13.37
CA ASN A 33 -5.77 0.83 13.10
C ASN A 33 -6.89 1.73 13.67
N LEU A 34 -6.58 2.51 14.70
CA LEU A 34 -7.49 3.42 15.41
C LEU A 34 -8.08 4.55 14.54
N LYS A 35 -7.58 4.75 13.30
CA LYS A 35 -8.17 5.71 12.35
C LYS A 35 -9.39 5.15 11.61
N ASN A 36 -9.67 3.84 11.73
CA ASN A 36 -10.83 3.22 11.09
C ASN A 36 -12.10 3.50 11.89
N MET A 37 -13.16 3.98 11.21
CA MET A 37 -14.45 4.27 11.85
C MET A 37 -15.32 3.02 12.12
N LYS A 38 -14.87 1.83 11.72
CA LYS A 38 -15.60 0.56 11.86
C LYS A 38 -14.66 -0.53 12.37
N LEU A 39 -15.16 -1.40 13.25
CA LEU A 39 -14.44 -2.58 13.76
C LEU A 39 -14.04 -3.52 12.62
N GLU A 40 -15.01 -3.83 11.77
CA GLU A 40 -14.79 -4.50 10.49
C GLU A 40 -14.95 -3.49 9.36
N PRO A 41 -13.98 -3.36 8.44
CA PRO A 41 -14.14 -2.54 7.25
C PRO A 41 -15.37 -3.01 6.49
N GLY A 42 -16.38 -2.14 6.37
CA GLY A 42 -17.61 -2.49 5.69
C GLY A 42 -17.37 -2.72 4.19
N GLY A 43 -17.54 -3.96 3.73
CA GLY A 43 -17.50 -4.34 2.33
C GLY A 43 -17.84 -5.82 2.16
N ARG A 44 -18.43 -6.20 1.01
CA ARG A 44 -18.49 -7.61 0.62
C ARG A 44 -17.08 -7.99 0.20
N TYR A 45 -16.40 -8.81 0.99
CA TYR A 45 -15.16 -9.42 0.55
C TYR A 45 -15.53 -10.52 -0.44
N GLU A 46 -15.31 -10.26 -1.73
CA GLU A 46 -15.21 -11.36 -2.67
C GLU A 46 -13.89 -12.08 -2.33
N VAL A 47 -14.05 -13.20 -1.62
CA VAL A 47 -12.93 -14.04 -1.24
C VAL A 47 -12.57 -14.84 -2.48
N PHE A 48 -11.64 -14.28 -3.26
CA PHE A 48 -10.82 -15.07 -4.16
C PHE A 48 -10.31 -16.29 -3.38
N PRO A 49 -10.42 -17.52 -3.89
CA PRO A 49 -10.00 -18.71 -3.18
C PRO A 49 -8.48 -18.68 -3.08
N ASP A 50 -7.99 -18.02 -2.02
CA ASP A 50 -6.61 -17.58 -1.75
C ASP A 50 -5.62 -18.73 -2.01
N PRO A 51 -5.15 -18.89 -3.25
CA PRO A 51 -4.40 -20.05 -3.62
C PRO A 51 -2.95 -19.68 -3.33
N PRO A 52 -2.24 -20.49 -2.51
CA PRO A 52 -0.82 -20.26 -2.26
C PRO A 52 -0.03 -20.00 -3.56
N GLY A 53 -0.46 -20.64 -4.65
CA GLY A 53 0.13 -20.51 -5.97
C GLY A 53 0.05 -19.12 -6.63
N LEU A 54 -0.95 -18.26 -6.33
CA LEU A 54 -0.99 -16.91 -6.92
C LEU A 54 0.01 -15.98 -6.23
N ILE A 55 0.13 -16.08 -4.91
CA ILE A 55 1.13 -15.33 -4.13
C ILE A 55 2.54 -15.76 -4.56
N GLU A 56 2.79 -17.06 -4.66
CA GLU A 56 4.07 -17.61 -5.13
C GLU A 56 4.40 -17.14 -6.55
N PHE A 57 3.41 -17.14 -7.45
CA PHE A 57 3.56 -16.59 -8.80
C PHE A 57 3.94 -15.11 -8.79
N ILE A 58 3.25 -14.29 -7.98
CA ILE A 58 3.54 -12.85 -7.85
C ILE A 58 4.96 -12.63 -7.35
N ASN A 59 5.36 -13.34 -6.29
CA ASN A 59 6.71 -13.26 -5.73
C ASN A 59 7.75 -13.65 -6.77
N ARG A 60 7.58 -14.80 -7.45
CA ARG A 60 8.47 -15.23 -8.52
C ARG A 60 8.61 -14.19 -9.63
N VAL A 61 7.52 -13.56 -10.07
CA VAL A 61 7.58 -12.49 -11.10
C VAL A 61 8.32 -11.27 -10.58
N ARG A 62 8.12 -10.90 -9.31
CA ARG A 62 8.78 -9.77 -8.65
C ARG A 62 10.26 -10.02 -8.39
N ASP A 63 10.64 -11.24 -8.00
CA ASP A 63 12.03 -11.65 -7.74
C ASP A 63 12.84 -11.70 -9.04
N ASN A 64 12.18 -12.04 -10.15
CA ASN A 64 12.76 -11.91 -11.49
C ASN A 64 12.76 -10.45 -12.01
N GLU A 65 12.41 -9.48 -11.16
CA GLU A 65 12.36 -8.04 -11.44
C GLU A 65 11.49 -7.62 -12.63
N ARG A 66 10.51 -8.45 -12.99
CA ARG A 66 9.59 -8.16 -14.09
C ARG A 66 8.44 -7.27 -13.62
N ALA A 67 7.97 -6.43 -14.52
CA ALA A 67 6.76 -5.64 -14.27
C ALA A 67 5.55 -6.57 -14.13
N LEU A 68 5.02 -6.70 -12.91
CA LEU A 68 3.76 -7.36 -12.67
C LEU A 68 2.62 -6.48 -13.20
N THR A 69 1.85 -7.01 -14.14
CA THR A 69 0.64 -6.36 -14.67
C THR A 69 -0.58 -7.22 -14.40
N THR A 70 -1.77 -6.63 -14.46
CA THR A 70 -3.03 -7.38 -14.28
C THR A 70 -3.19 -8.49 -15.32
N THR A 71 -2.57 -8.36 -16.49
CA THR A 71 -2.50 -9.42 -17.50
C THR A 71 -1.75 -10.66 -17.01
N HIS A 72 -0.64 -10.49 -16.26
CA HIS A 72 0.10 -11.62 -15.69
C HIS A 72 -0.76 -12.37 -14.67
N LEU A 73 -1.54 -11.65 -13.86
CA LEU A 73 -2.47 -12.22 -12.90
C LEU A 73 -3.61 -12.97 -13.60
N ASP A 74 -4.22 -12.36 -14.62
CA ASP A 74 -5.26 -12.99 -15.44
C ASP A 74 -4.78 -14.28 -16.13
N LEU A 75 -3.57 -14.27 -16.69
CA LEU A 75 -2.96 -15.47 -17.29
C LEU A 75 -2.69 -16.57 -16.25
N SER A 76 -2.21 -16.21 -15.07
CA SER A 76 -1.99 -17.17 -13.98
C SER A 76 -3.30 -17.83 -13.52
N ILE A 77 -4.38 -17.05 -13.39
CA ILE A 77 -5.71 -17.56 -13.05
C ILE A 77 -6.26 -18.45 -14.17
N LYS A 78 -6.12 -18.04 -15.43
CA LYS A 78 -6.55 -18.83 -16.59
C LYS A 78 -5.83 -20.16 -16.70
N ALA A 79 -4.56 -20.22 -16.31
CA ALA A 79 -3.76 -21.44 -16.34
C ALA A 79 -4.08 -22.38 -15.17
N ASN A 80 -4.27 -21.84 -13.96
CA ASN A 80 -4.33 -22.64 -12.74
C ASN A 80 -5.75 -22.86 -12.21
N GLN A 81 -6.70 -21.97 -12.54
CA GLN A 81 -8.03 -21.90 -11.93
C GLN A 81 -9.13 -21.52 -12.92
N ARG A 82 -9.06 -22.10 -14.14
CA ARG A 82 -9.99 -21.78 -15.23
C ARG A 82 -11.47 -22.02 -14.89
N GLU A 83 -11.77 -23.12 -14.19
CA GLU A 83 -13.14 -23.46 -13.80
C GLU A 83 -13.72 -22.43 -12.83
N TRP A 84 -12.94 -22.05 -11.81
CA TRP A 84 -13.33 -20.99 -10.89
C TRP A 84 -13.56 -19.66 -11.62
N LEU A 85 -12.67 -19.29 -12.55
CA LEU A 85 -12.80 -18.05 -13.33
C LEU A 85 -14.10 -18.04 -14.14
N ASN A 86 -14.42 -19.14 -14.83
CA ASN A 86 -15.64 -19.26 -15.61
C ASN A 86 -16.89 -19.14 -14.73
N ASN A 87 -16.91 -19.85 -13.59
CA ASN A 87 -18.01 -19.78 -12.63
C ASN A 87 -18.18 -18.37 -12.07
N TYR A 88 -17.06 -17.71 -11.72
CA TYR A 88 -17.07 -16.34 -11.23
C TYR A 88 -17.65 -15.38 -12.28
N LEU A 89 -17.17 -15.43 -13.53
CA LEU A 89 -17.66 -14.57 -14.61
C LEU A 89 -19.13 -14.82 -14.92
N ALA A 90 -19.61 -16.07 -14.81
CA ALA A 90 -21.02 -16.42 -15.00
C ALA A 90 -21.96 -15.80 -13.95
N THR A 91 -21.45 -15.46 -12.75
CA THR A 91 -22.24 -14.75 -11.72
C THR A 91 -22.39 -13.25 -11.99
N LYS A 92 -21.61 -12.70 -12.93
CA LYS A 92 -21.54 -11.26 -13.21
C LYS A 92 -22.27 -10.92 -14.50
N GLN A 93 -22.69 -9.66 -14.61
CA GLN A 93 -23.21 -9.14 -15.86
C GLN A 93 -22.09 -9.11 -16.90
N GLU A 94 -22.33 -9.63 -18.11
CA GLU A 94 -21.32 -9.79 -19.16
C GLU A 94 -20.52 -8.51 -19.44
N SER A 95 -21.20 -7.35 -19.46
CA SER A 95 -20.60 -6.04 -19.73
C SER A 95 -19.65 -5.53 -18.63
N THR A 96 -19.75 -6.03 -17.40
CA THR A 96 -18.92 -5.60 -16.24
C THR A 96 -18.10 -6.73 -15.63
N SER A 97 -18.21 -7.93 -16.21
CA SER A 97 -17.59 -9.16 -15.72
C SER A 97 -16.07 -9.01 -15.59
N TYR A 98 -15.41 -8.50 -16.63
CA TYR A 98 -13.96 -8.32 -16.62
C TYR A 98 -13.50 -7.19 -15.69
N ASP A 99 -14.23 -6.06 -15.64
CA ASP A 99 -13.91 -4.97 -14.70
C ASP A 99 -14.01 -5.41 -13.24
N SER A 100 -14.98 -6.29 -12.93
CA SER A 100 -15.11 -6.88 -11.60
C SER A 100 -13.91 -7.77 -11.25
N LEU A 101 -13.40 -8.54 -12.21
CA LEU A 101 -12.21 -9.38 -12.04
C LEU A 101 -10.95 -8.53 -11.80
N LEU A 102 -10.78 -7.44 -12.55
CA LEU A 102 -9.66 -6.51 -12.36
C LEU A 102 -9.67 -5.89 -10.96
N ARG A 103 -10.84 -5.48 -10.47
CA ARG A 103 -11.00 -4.94 -9.11
C ARG A 103 -10.71 -5.99 -8.03
N LEU A 104 -11.17 -7.23 -8.24
CA LEU A 104 -10.88 -8.34 -7.35
C LEU A 104 -9.37 -8.58 -7.22
N LEU A 105 -8.67 -8.60 -8.36
CA LEU A 105 -7.21 -8.75 -8.40
C LEU A 105 -6.46 -7.59 -7.74
N GLN A 106 -6.92 -6.35 -7.93
CA GLN A 106 -6.35 -5.18 -7.27
C GLN A 106 -6.49 -5.27 -5.75
N HIS A 107 -7.70 -5.57 -5.26
CA HIS A 107 -7.94 -5.76 -3.83
C HIS A 107 -7.14 -6.93 -3.25
N PHE A 108 -6.97 -8.02 -4.01
CA PHE A 108 -6.10 -9.12 -3.61
C PHE A 108 -4.66 -8.61 -3.40
N CYS A 109 -4.09 -7.93 -4.39
CA CYS A 109 -2.74 -7.36 -4.27
C CYS A 109 -2.60 -6.42 -3.06
N ASP A 110 -3.57 -5.53 -2.84
CA ASP A 110 -3.55 -4.59 -1.72
C ASP A 110 -3.61 -5.30 -0.36
N ARG A 111 -4.45 -6.33 -0.22
CA ARG A 111 -4.55 -7.13 1.02
C ARG A 111 -3.24 -7.85 1.35
N HIS A 112 -2.52 -8.34 0.36
CA HIS A 112 -1.24 -9.02 0.54
C HIS A 112 -0.04 -8.05 0.58
N GLY A 113 -0.28 -6.73 0.63
CA GLY A 113 0.78 -5.72 0.73
C GLY A 113 1.59 -5.52 -0.55
N PHE A 114 1.09 -6.02 -1.69
CA PHE A 114 1.77 -5.84 -2.97
C PHE A 114 1.55 -4.43 -3.51
N SER A 115 2.55 -3.57 -3.32
CA SER A 115 2.55 -2.24 -3.91
C SER A 115 2.98 -2.25 -5.38
N ARG A 116 2.52 -1.24 -6.13
CA ARG A 116 2.93 -0.99 -7.52
C ARG A 116 4.43 -0.68 -7.57
N GLN A 117 5.17 -1.49 -8.33
CA GLN A 117 6.57 -1.18 -8.63
C GLN A 117 6.70 -0.10 -9.70
N ARG A 118 7.62 0.84 -9.50
CA ARG A 118 8.02 1.81 -10.53
C ARG A 118 9.14 1.20 -11.39
N PRO A 119 9.01 1.20 -12.73
CA PRO A 119 10.12 0.87 -13.61
C PRO A 119 11.29 1.80 -13.29
N THR A 120 12.46 1.22 -13.05
CA THR A 120 13.70 1.98 -12.80
C THR A 120 14.74 1.46 -13.78
N LYS A 121 15.55 2.36 -14.36
CA LYS A 121 16.48 2.02 -15.45
C LYS A 121 17.67 1.16 -14.99
N ASN A 122 17.96 1.14 -13.69
CA ASN A 122 19.16 0.52 -13.11
C ASN A 122 18.82 -0.52 -12.03
N LYS A 123 17.78 -1.34 -12.21
CA LYS A 123 17.52 -2.42 -11.24
C LYS A 123 18.55 -3.53 -11.46
N VAL A 124 19.33 -3.79 -10.41
CA VAL A 124 20.21 -4.95 -10.27
C VAL A 124 19.46 -5.93 -9.36
N LYS A 125 19.52 -7.23 -9.69
CA LYS A 125 18.80 -8.24 -8.91
C LYS A 125 19.27 -8.21 -7.46
N GLN A 126 18.33 -8.42 -6.55
CA GLN A 126 18.63 -8.44 -5.12
C GLN A 126 19.68 -9.49 -4.75
N ALA A 127 19.71 -10.63 -5.45
CA ALA A 127 20.72 -11.67 -5.26
C ALA A 127 22.13 -11.17 -5.63
N ASP A 128 22.27 -10.53 -6.79
CA ASP A 128 23.55 -9.98 -7.27
C ASP A 128 24.05 -8.87 -6.32
N ILE A 129 23.14 -8.02 -5.80
CA ILE A 129 23.49 -7.02 -4.77
C ILE A 129 23.99 -7.69 -3.50
N ALA A 130 23.33 -8.76 -3.04
CA ALA A 130 23.70 -9.45 -1.82
C ALA A 130 25.05 -10.16 -1.94
N GLU A 131 25.36 -10.73 -3.11
CA GLU A 131 26.65 -11.32 -3.43
C GLU A 131 27.76 -10.26 -3.36
N VAL A 132 27.61 -9.14 -4.07
CA VAL A 132 28.59 -8.04 -4.05
C VAL A 132 28.78 -7.47 -2.64
N GLN A 133 27.70 -7.33 -1.86
CA GLN A 133 27.80 -6.88 -0.47
C GLN A 133 28.55 -7.88 0.42
N SER A 134 28.33 -9.18 0.22
CA SER A 134 29.02 -10.24 0.96
C SER A 134 30.51 -10.26 0.64
N ASP A 135 30.86 -10.18 -0.64
CA ASP A 135 32.25 -10.19 -1.09
C ASP A 135 33.00 -8.96 -0.57
N PHE A 136 32.39 -7.78 -0.69
CA PHE A 136 32.95 -6.54 -0.15
C PHE A 136 33.16 -6.62 1.37
N ALA A 137 32.17 -7.13 2.11
CA ALA A 137 32.29 -7.28 3.56
C ALA A 137 33.43 -8.24 3.93
N ALA A 138 33.58 -9.35 3.21
CA ALA A 138 34.66 -10.30 3.45
C ALA A 138 36.05 -9.69 3.17
N GLU A 139 36.20 -8.97 2.05
CA GLU A 139 37.44 -8.29 1.69
C GLU A 139 37.79 -7.18 2.70
N PHE A 140 36.82 -6.34 3.04
CA PHE A 140 36.98 -5.27 4.03
C PHE A 140 37.41 -5.83 5.39
N HIS A 141 36.74 -6.86 5.88
CA HIS A 141 37.09 -7.47 7.17
C HIS A 141 38.47 -8.12 7.15
N ARG A 142 38.89 -8.71 6.03
CA ARG A 142 40.23 -9.31 5.90
C ARG A 142 41.33 -8.25 5.92
N GLU A 143 41.15 -7.17 5.17
CA GLU A 143 42.19 -6.14 5.00
C GLU A 143 42.32 -5.26 6.25
N TYR A 144 41.21 -4.96 6.93
CA TYR A 144 41.20 -4.06 8.08
C TYR A 144 41.11 -4.77 9.44
N ILE A 145 41.33 -6.09 9.50
CA ILE A 145 41.22 -6.89 10.74
C ILE A 145 42.12 -6.38 11.88
N ALA A 146 43.26 -5.77 11.54
CA ALA A 146 44.24 -5.26 12.49
C ALA A 146 43.84 -3.91 13.12
N TYR A 147 42.87 -3.20 12.52
CA TYR A 147 42.41 -1.91 13.01
C TYR A 147 41.21 -2.09 13.94
N GLY A 148 41.19 -1.36 15.05
CA GLY A 148 40.03 -1.31 15.91
C GLY A 148 38.87 -0.53 15.28
N LYS A 149 37.65 -0.75 15.79
CA LYS A 149 36.43 -0.15 15.24
C LYS A 149 36.43 1.38 15.32
N GLU A 150 37.17 1.92 16.27
CA GLU A 150 37.40 3.35 16.49
C GLU A 150 38.16 4.04 15.34
N CYS A 151 38.79 3.28 14.45
CA CYS A 151 39.52 3.79 13.29
C CYS A 151 38.70 3.78 11.98
N VAL A 152 37.45 3.33 12.03
CA VAL A 152 36.57 3.22 10.85
C VAL A 152 35.56 4.37 10.87
N TYR A 153 35.70 5.30 9.93
CA TYR A 153 34.80 6.44 9.78
C TYR A 153 33.96 6.27 8.51
N ASN A 154 32.63 6.41 8.63
CA ASN A 154 31.77 6.48 7.45
C ASN A 154 31.89 7.88 6.84
N VAL A 155 32.22 7.95 5.55
CA VAL A 155 32.29 9.19 4.78
C VAL A 155 31.34 9.06 3.61
N ASP A 156 30.15 9.64 3.73
CA ASP A 156 29.18 9.75 2.65
C ASP A 156 28.75 11.20 2.46
N GLU A 157 28.58 11.60 1.20
CA GLU A 157 27.97 12.89 0.87
C GLU A 157 26.45 12.76 1.01
N THR A 158 25.90 13.21 2.12
CA THR A 158 24.46 13.41 2.24
C THR A 158 24.05 14.63 1.42
N GLY A 159 23.51 14.40 0.22
CA GLY A 159 22.97 15.47 -0.61
C GLY A 159 21.85 16.23 0.11
N ILE A 160 22.06 17.52 0.38
CA ILE A 160 21.03 18.38 0.95
C ILE A 160 20.01 18.70 -0.15
N LEU A 161 18.87 18.00 -0.13
CA LEU A 161 17.74 18.33 -0.99
C LEU A 161 16.99 19.52 -0.39
N TYR A 162 17.13 20.70 -0.99
CA TYR A 162 16.18 21.78 -0.72
C TYR A 162 14.81 21.32 -1.22
N ASP A 163 13.88 21.14 -0.29
CA ASP A 163 12.53 20.63 -0.54
C ASP A 163 11.70 21.71 -1.26
N MET A 164 12.05 21.96 -2.53
CA MET A 164 11.28 22.79 -3.44
C MET A 164 10.26 21.88 -4.11
N PRO A 165 8.97 21.96 -3.73
CA PRO A 165 7.96 21.14 -4.36
C PRO A 165 7.95 21.44 -5.86
N ARG A 166 8.09 20.39 -6.66
CA ARG A 166 7.84 20.50 -8.10
C ARG A 166 6.38 20.94 -8.26
N TRP A 167 6.17 22.17 -8.70
CA TRP A 167 4.86 22.74 -8.98
C TRP A 167 4.14 21.91 -10.06
N SER A 168 3.49 20.82 -9.67
CA SER A 168 2.41 20.19 -10.43
C SER A 168 1.78 19.04 -9.66
N ARG A 169 0.46 19.15 -9.50
CA ARG A 169 -0.53 18.11 -9.12
C ARG A 169 -0.95 18.00 -7.65
N LEU A 170 -1.19 19.12 -6.97
CA LEU A 170 -2.12 19.17 -5.83
C LEU A 170 -3.02 20.42 -5.85
N CYS A 171 -3.48 20.86 -7.04
CA CYS A 171 -4.46 21.94 -7.13
C CYS A 171 -5.48 21.67 -8.24
N LEU A 172 -6.37 20.70 -8.04
CA LEU A 172 -7.72 20.72 -8.61
C LEU A 172 -8.70 20.01 -7.65
N GLN A 173 -8.72 20.42 -6.39
CA GLN A 173 -9.98 20.43 -5.65
C GLN A 173 -9.86 21.48 -4.55
N ALA A 174 -10.66 22.54 -4.69
CA ALA A 174 -10.86 23.60 -3.71
C ALA A 174 -9.64 24.44 -3.33
N ILE A 175 -9.55 25.64 -3.88
CA ILE A 175 -9.53 26.90 -3.10
C ILE A 175 -9.72 28.04 -4.11
N SER A 176 -10.97 28.49 -4.21
CA SER A 176 -11.27 29.85 -4.67
C SER A 176 -10.89 30.76 -3.51
N PHE A 177 -9.68 31.31 -3.54
CA PHE A 177 -9.36 32.50 -2.77
C PHE A 177 -8.90 33.59 -3.73
N ARG A 178 -9.87 34.46 -3.98
CA ARG A 178 -9.73 35.80 -4.53
C ARG A 178 -8.58 36.53 -3.82
N LEU A 179 -7.53 36.90 -4.55
CA LEU A 179 -6.68 38.03 -4.17
C LEU A 179 -6.65 39.03 -5.32
N CYS A 180 -7.29 40.15 -5.02
CA CYS A 180 -7.29 41.39 -5.74
C CYS A 180 -5.89 42.02 -5.68
N GLY A 181 -5.41 42.48 -6.84
CA GLY A 181 -4.53 43.65 -6.92
C GLY A 181 -3.08 43.49 -6.47
N ARG A 182 -2.19 43.17 -7.42
CA ARG A 182 -1.11 44.10 -7.81
C ARG A 182 -0.41 43.61 -9.07
N GLN A 183 -0.56 44.45 -10.08
CA GLN A 183 0.02 44.37 -11.40
C GLN A 183 1.51 44.76 -11.28
N LEU A 184 2.42 43.81 -11.44
CA LEU A 184 3.80 44.12 -11.77
C LEU A 184 4.00 43.86 -13.26
N ARG A 185 4.06 44.97 -13.99
CA ARG A 185 4.38 45.04 -15.41
C ARG A 185 5.83 44.60 -15.60
N TYR A 186 6.02 43.73 -16.57
CA TYR A 186 7.32 43.41 -17.13
C TYR A 186 7.58 44.37 -18.29
N VAL A 187 8.55 45.28 -18.18
CA VAL A 187 9.13 46.03 -19.31
C VAL A 187 10.50 46.58 -18.89
N PRO A 188 11.54 46.58 -19.75
CA PRO A 188 11.97 45.56 -20.69
C PRO A 188 13.20 44.78 -20.19
#